data_AF-A0A8H3ET55-F1
#
_entry.id   AF-A0A8H3ET55-F1
#
_cell.length_a   1.000
_cell.length_b   1.000
_cell.length_c   1.000
_cell.angle_alpha   90.00
_cell.angle_beta   90.00
_cell.angle_gamma   90.00
#
_symmetry.space_group_name_H-M   'P 1'
#
loop_
_entity.id
_entity.type
_entity.pdbx_description
1 polymer ?
#
loop_
_entity_poly.entity_id
_entity_poly.type
_entity_poly.pdbx_seq_one_letter_code
_entity_poly.pdbx_strand_id
1 'polypeptide(L)'
;MPFPVQPNRVSDAETLAPVMMRALYEIKQWVELWHEPSLSNNTAACWRRLPWNLINGRHEERHEKAIDIETGEVIGYARWRLPPVLVENTAWPEAQVADVNLEQRQLLE
;
A
#
# COMPACT_ATOMS: atom_id res chain seq x y z
N MET A 1 21.90 -7.22 4.51
CA MET A 1 21.74 -5.97 3.75
C MET A 1 20.62 -5.17 4.37
N PRO A 2 20.76 -3.85 4.56
CA PRO A 2 19.68 -3.02 5.09
C PRO A 2 18.62 -2.78 4.01
N PHE A 3 17.35 -2.96 4.37
CA PHE A 3 16.20 -2.63 3.53
C PHE A 3 15.54 -1.38 4.12
N PRO A 4 15.92 -0.16 3.68
CA PRO A 4 15.37 1.06 4.21
C PRO A 4 13.86 1.11 4.01
N VAL A 5 13.17 1.57 5.04
CA VAL A 5 11.73 1.78 5.04
C VAL A 5 11.44 3.23 4.70
N GLN A 6 10.45 3.45 3.84
CA GLN A 6 10.03 4.77 3.38
C GLN A 6 8.50 4.86 3.36
N PRO A 7 7.91 6.05 3.51
CA PRO A 7 6.48 6.24 3.28
C PRO A 7 6.09 5.97 1.84
N ASN A 8 4.85 5.54 1.66
CA ASN A 8 4.25 5.39 0.35
C ASN A 8 3.73 6.71 -0.22
N ARG A 9 3.68 6.75 -1.54
CA ARG A 9 3.10 7.81 -2.38
C ARG A 9 2.03 7.18 -3.27
N VAL A 10 1.07 7.99 -3.71
CA VAL A 10 0.03 7.57 -4.65
C VAL A 10 0.64 6.94 -5.93
N SER A 11 1.76 7.49 -6.40
CA SER A 11 2.49 7.00 -7.57
C SER A 11 3.13 5.63 -7.38
N ASP A 12 3.29 5.15 -6.14
CA ASP A 12 3.90 3.84 -5.88
C ASP A 12 2.96 2.68 -6.19
N ALA A 13 1.70 2.94 -6.57
CA ALA A 13 0.72 1.90 -6.80
C ALA A 13 1.18 0.82 -7.81
N GLU A 14 1.90 1.24 -8.86
CA GLU A 14 2.41 0.35 -9.91
C GLU A 14 3.45 -0.65 -9.37
N THR A 15 4.31 -0.22 -8.43
CA THR A 15 5.34 -1.07 -7.85
C THR A 15 4.83 -1.86 -6.64
N LEU A 16 3.90 -1.29 -5.87
CA LEU A 16 3.33 -1.91 -4.68
C LEU A 16 2.38 -3.07 -5.01
N ALA A 17 1.51 -2.90 -5.99
CA ALA A 17 0.52 -3.92 -6.34
C ALA A 17 1.15 -5.30 -6.62
N PRO A 18 2.16 -5.46 -7.50
CA PRO A 18 2.76 -6.76 -7.76
C PRO A 18 3.50 -7.33 -6.54
N VAL A 19 4.08 -6.49 -5.67
CA VAL A 19 4.75 -6.93 -4.44
C VAL A 19 3.73 -7.49 -3.45
N MET A 20 2.67 -6.73 -3.17
CA MET A 20 1.58 -7.14 -2.27
C MET A 20 0.93 -8.44 -2.77
N MET A 21 0.60 -8.49 -4.05
CA MET A 21 -0.17 -9.59 -4.62
C MET A 21 0.65 -10.87 -4.70
N ARG A 22 1.94 -10.79 -5.07
CA ARG A 22 2.83 -11.97 -5.00
C ARG A 22 2.90 -12.52 -3.57
N ALA A 23 3.11 -11.65 -2.57
CA ALA A 23 3.17 -12.08 -1.17
C ALA A 23 1.86 -12.70 -0.67
N LEU A 24 0.71 -12.14 -1.04
CA LEU A 24 -0.61 -12.67 -0.65
C LEU A 24 -0.95 -13.99 -1.35
N TYR A 25 -0.46 -14.22 -2.57
CA TYR A 25 -0.68 -15.47 -3.30
C TYR A 25 0.15 -16.65 -2.76
N GLU A 26 1.18 -16.39 -1.94
CA GLU A 26 1.84 -17.44 -1.16
C GLU A 26 0.97 -17.94 0.02
N ILE A 27 -0.06 -17.17 0.39
CA ILE A 27 -1.00 -17.53 1.47
C ILE A 27 -2.17 -18.29 0.86
N LYS A 28 -2.17 -19.62 1.00
CA LYS A 28 -3.20 -20.50 0.43
C LYS A 28 -4.64 -20.04 0.74
N GLN A 29 -4.90 -19.68 1.99
CA GLN A 29 -6.23 -19.24 2.43
C GLN A 29 -6.68 -17.96 1.71
N TRP A 30 -5.74 -17.11 1.34
CA TRP A 30 -6.04 -15.88 0.62
C TRP A 30 -6.38 -16.15 -0.84
N VAL A 31 -5.69 -17.09 -1.48
CA VAL A 31 -5.97 -17.53 -2.86
C VAL A 31 -7.37 -18.16 -2.96
N GLU A 32 -7.77 -18.94 -1.97
CA GLU A 32 -9.09 -19.60 -1.89
C GLU A 32 -10.27 -18.61 -1.84
N LEU A 33 -10.04 -17.34 -1.46
CA LEU A 33 -11.10 -16.31 -1.44
C LEU A 33 -11.50 -15.84 -2.84
N TRP A 34 -10.68 -16.10 -3.86
CA TRP A 34 -10.92 -15.61 -5.20
C TRP A 34 -11.69 -16.64 -6.04
N HIS A 35 -12.80 -16.21 -6.64
CA HIS A 35 -13.55 -17.03 -7.61
C HIS A 35 -12.67 -17.41 -8.82
N GLU A 36 -11.83 -16.49 -9.28
CA GLU A 36 -10.79 -16.73 -10.30
C GLU A 36 -9.42 -16.32 -9.73
N PRO A 37 -8.54 -17.28 -9.38
CA PRO A 37 -7.26 -17.00 -8.75
C PRO A 37 -6.18 -16.60 -9.78
N SER A 38 -6.47 -15.65 -10.66
CA SER A 38 -5.48 -15.11 -11.60
C SER A 38 -4.65 -14.01 -10.93
N LEU A 39 -3.37 -14.32 -10.63
CA LEU A 39 -2.43 -13.36 -10.06
C LEU A 39 -2.34 -12.08 -10.92
N SER A 40 -2.27 -12.23 -12.24
CA SER A 40 -2.18 -11.08 -13.16
C SER A 40 -3.43 -10.19 -13.10
N ASN A 41 -4.62 -10.78 -13.22
CA ASN A 41 -5.88 -10.02 -13.21
C ASN A 41 -6.09 -9.34 -11.86
N ASN A 42 -5.83 -10.05 -10.75
CA ASN A 42 -6.03 -9.52 -9.42
C ASN A 42 -4.94 -8.49 -9.06
N THR A 43 -3.74 -8.59 -9.63
CA THR A 43 -2.71 -7.53 -9.55
C THR A 43 -3.15 -6.28 -10.28
N ALA A 44 -3.66 -6.40 -11.51
CA ALA A 44 -4.19 -5.25 -12.24
C ALA A 44 -5.36 -4.59 -11.50
N ALA A 45 -6.23 -5.38 -10.87
CA ALA A 45 -7.32 -4.87 -10.04
C ALA A 45 -6.84 -4.24 -8.71
N CYS A 46 -5.76 -4.75 -8.12
CA CYS A 46 -5.11 -4.14 -6.96
C CYS A 46 -4.52 -2.79 -7.35
N TRP A 47 -3.72 -2.74 -8.42
CA TRP A 47 -3.10 -1.52 -8.95
C TRP A 47 -4.11 -0.39 -9.17
N ARG A 48 -5.26 -0.67 -9.80
CA ARG A 48 -6.31 0.34 -10.02
C ARG A 48 -6.89 0.96 -8.75
N ARG A 49 -7.01 0.17 -7.67
CA ARG A 49 -7.63 0.61 -6.40
C ARG A 49 -6.63 1.19 -5.41
N LEU A 50 -5.36 0.85 -5.55
CA LEU A 50 -4.34 1.18 -4.57
C LEU A 50 -4.14 2.70 -4.39
N PRO A 51 -4.15 3.54 -5.44
CA PRO A 51 -4.10 5.00 -5.29
C PRO A 51 -5.15 5.55 -4.32
N TRP A 52 -6.41 5.15 -4.48
CA TRP A 52 -7.49 5.53 -3.56
C TRP A 52 -7.26 4.97 -2.16
N ASN A 53 -6.91 3.69 -2.05
CA ASN A 53 -6.68 3.03 -0.77
C ASN A 53 -5.52 3.63 0.04
N LEU A 54 -4.57 4.30 -0.61
CA LEU A 54 -3.44 4.98 0.06
C LEU A 54 -3.84 6.33 0.67
N ILE A 55 -4.87 6.98 0.13
CA ILE A 55 -5.31 8.32 0.59
C ILE A 55 -6.63 8.27 1.37
N ASN A 56 -7.44 7.24 1.16
CA ASN A 56 -8.67 7.04 1.90
C ASN A 56 -8.34 6.63 3.34
N GLY A 57 -8.97 7.28 4.32
CA GLY A 57 -8.62 7.03 5.73
C GLY A 57 -7.23 7.55 6.13
N ARG A 58 -6.61 8.46 5.35
CA ARG A 58 -5.27 9.02 5.60
C ARG A 58 -5.00 9.41 7.07
N HIS A 59 -5.99 9.90 7.81
CA HIS A 59 -5.83 10.29 9.20
C HIS A 59 -5.54 9.09 10.13
N GLU A 60 -6.14 7.93 9.86
CA GLU A 60 -6.04 6.70 10.65
C GLU A 60 -5.13 5.63 10.04
N GLU A 61 -4.84 5.68 8.73
CA GLU A 61 -3.98 4.70 8.06
C GLU A 61 -2.50 5.13 8.00
N ARG A 62 -1.60 4.15 8.02
CA ARG A 62 -0.16 4.30 7.83
C ARG A 62 0.31 3.30 6.78
N HIS A 63 1.19 3.74 5.88
CA HIS A 63 1.64 2.96 4.74
C HIS A 63 3.13 3.16 4.52
N GLU A 64 3.87 2.05 4.57
CA GLU A 64 5.31 2.06 4.31
C GLU A 64 5.70 0.98 3.30
N LYS A 65 6.85 1.19 2.67
CA LYS A 65 7.50 0.25 1.76
C LYS A 65 8.94 0.01 2.17
N ALA A 66 9.42 -1.21 1.93
CA ALA A 66 10.83 -1.54 2.03
C ALA A 66 11.46 -1.51 0.63
N ILE A 67 12.63 -0.89 0.52
CA ILE A 67 13.39 -0.77 -0.73
C ILE A 67 14.64 -1.64 -0.64
N ASP A 68 14.97 -2.35 -1.72
CA ASP A 68 16.30 -2.92 -1.91
C ASP A 68 17.24 -1.83 -2.45
N ILE A 69 18.32 -1.53 -1.72
CA ILE A 69 19.27 -0.46 -2.10
C ILE A 69 20.04 -0.81 -3.37
N GLU A 70 20.30 -2.10 -3.64
CA GLU A 70 21.10 -2.49 -4.80
C GLU A 70 20.34 -2.31 -6.11
N THR A 71 19.06 -2.65 -6.11
CA THR A 71 18.20 -2.62 -7.30
C THR A 71 17.31 -1.38 -7.38
N GLY A 72 17.05 -0.73 -6.24
CA GLY A 72 16.06 0.35 -6.12
C GLY A 72 14.61 -0.15 -6.11
N GLU A 73 14.39 -1.46 -6.12
CA GLU A 73 13.05 -2.05 -6.21
C GLU A 73 12.32 -2.01 -4.87
N VAL A 74 11.01 -1.88 -4.93
CA VAL A 74 10.15 -2.13 -3.77
C VAL A 74 10.08 -3.63 -3.54
N ILE A 75 10.42 -4.07 -2.34
CA ILE A 75 10.44 -5.50 -1.98
C ILE A 75 9.46 -5.86 -0.86
N GLY A 76 8.84 -4.86 -0.24
CA GLY A 76 7.87 -5.08 0.83
C GLY A 76 6.93 -3.90 1.00
N TYR A 77 5.76 -4.19 1.55
CA TYR A 77 4.72 -3.21 1.87
C TYR A 77 4.08 -3.56 3.21
N ALA A 78 3.85 -2.55 4.03
CA ALA A 78 3.12 -2.69 5.28
C ALA A 78 2.06 -1.60 5.41
N ARG A 79 0.92 -1.97 6.01
CA ARG A 79 -0.18 -1.07 6.32
C ARG A 79 -0.68 -1.28 7.75
N TRP A 80 -0.95 -0.18 8.43
CA TRP A 80 -1.61 -0.16 9.72
C TRP A 80 -2.86 0.70 9.67
N ARG A 81 -3.90 0.29 10.39
CA ARG A 81 -5.01 1.17 10.78
C ARG A 81 -4.90 1.42 12.27
N LEU A 82 -4.73 2.67 12.64
CA LEU A 82 -4.49 3.07 14.02
C LEU A 82 -5.82 3.17 14.78
N PRO A 83 -5.89 2.69 16.04
CA PRO A 83 -6.98 3.03 16.93
C PRO A 83 -6.97 4.54 17.25
N PRO A 84 -8.11 5.15 17.60
CA PRO A 84 -8.21 6.60 17.84
C PRO A 84 -7.16 7.16 18.79
N VAL A 85 -6.86 6.46 19.88
CA VAL A 85 -5.84 6.85 20.87
C VAL A 85 -4.44 7.01 20.27
N LEU A 86 -4.08 6.23 19.23
CA LEU A 86 -2.79 6.36 18.56
C LEU A 86 -2.81 7.44 17.47
N VAL A 87 -3.97 7.76 16.90
CA VAL A 87 -4.14 8.90 15.98
C VAL A 87 -3.93 10.21 16.73
N GLU A 88 -4.57 10.36 17.90
CA GLU A 88 -4.48 11.55 18.75
C GLU A 88 -3.05 11.79 19.26
N ASN A 89 -2.34 10.70 19.58
CA ASN A 89 -0.93 10.75 19.98
C ASN A 89 0.04 10.91 18.80
N THR A 90 -0.47 11.17 17.59
CA THR A 90 0.33 11.37 16.38
C THR A 90 1.32 10.23 16.13
N ALA A 91 0.91 8.97 16.27
CA ALA A 91 1.81 7.85 16.02
C ALA A 91 2.22 7.79 14.53
N TRP A 92 3.53 7.64 14.29
CA TRP A 92 4.17 7.46 12.98
C TRP A 92 3.73 8.46 11.90
N PRO A 93 3.88 9.77 12.12
CA PRO A 93 3.51 10.79 11.13
C PRO A 93 4.30 10.62 9.83
N GLU A 94 5.53 10.12 9.90
CA GLU A 94 6.39 9.81 8.76
C GLU A 94 5.81 8.74 7.83
N ALA A 95 4.96 7.85 8.33
CA ALA A 95 4.33 6.77 7.57
C ALA A 95 2.96 7.16 6.98
N GLN A 96 2.53 8.41 7.17
CA GLN A 96 1.30 8.94 6.58
C GLN A 96 1.56 9.37 5.13
N VAL A 97 0.77 8.86 4.18
CA VAL A 97 0.88 9.25 2.77
C VAL A 97 0.68 10.77 2.64
N ALA A 98 1.36 11.41 1.69
CA ALA A 98 1.17 12.84 1.44
C ALA A 98 -0.30 13.13 1.08
N ASP A 99 -0.81 14.28 1.53
CA ASP A 99 -2.17 14.69 1.17
C ASP A 99 -2.23 15.06 -0.32
N VAL A 100 -3.39 14.85 -0.94
CA VAL A 100 -3.65 15.19 -2.34
C VAL A 100 -4.65 16.32 -2.42
N ASN A 101 -4.60 17.11 -3.49
CA ASN A 101 -5.59 18.16 -3.69
C ASN A 101 -6.97 17.55 -4.09
N LEU A 102 -8.02 18.37 -4.10
CA LEU A 102 -9.39 17.92 -4.39
C LEU A 102 -9.52 17.32 -5.80
N GLU A 103 -8.90 17.93 -6.80
CA GLU A 103 -8.95 17.45 -8.19
C GLU A 103 -8.28 16.08 -8.32
N GLN A 104 -7.09 15.92 -7.75
CA GLN A 104 -6.40 14.62 -7.67
C GLN A 104 -7.25 13.59 -6.94
N ARG A 105 -7.90 13.97 -5.84
CA ARG A 105 -8.75 13.05 -5.08
C ARG A 105 -9.94 12.54 -5.91
N GLN A 106 -10.62 13.42 -6.65
CA GLN A 106 -11.76 13.08 -7.51
C GLN A 106 -11.36 12.17 -8.68
N LEU A 107 -10.13 12.26 -9.17
CA LEU A 107 -9.62 11.37 -10.21
C LEU A 107 -9.31 9.96 -9.70
N LEU A 108 -9.20 9.78 -8.38
CA LEU A 108 -8.83 8.52 -7.75
C LEU A 108 -10.04 7.75 -7.18
N GLU A 109 -11.17 8.43 -6.97
CA GLU A 109 -12.45 7.83 -6.53
C GLU A 109 -13.15 7.05 -7.66
#